data_AF-A0AAJ1Q237-F1
#
_entry.id   AF-A0AAJ1Q237-F1
#
_cell.length_a   1.000
_cell.length_b   1.000
_cell.length_c   1.000
_cell.angle_alpha   90.00
_cell.angle_beta   90.00
_cell.angle_gamma   90.00
#
_symmetry.space_group_name_H-M   'P 1'
#
loop_
_entity.id
_entity.type
_entity.pdbx_description
1 polymer ?
#
loop_
_entity_poly.entity_id
_entity_poly.type
_entity_poly.pdbx_seq_one_letter_code
_entity_poly.pdbx_strand_id
1 'polypeptide(L)'
;MKKTIPAALLTEEFKQRVEDTGMTDAAVAAAIGVTKQYFSAVKNGKEAPSIKFLAGAVIAGLGQNFGDIARPNPYAFSQALADSKGAA
;
A
#
# COMPACT_ATOMS: atom_id res chain seq x y z
N MET A 1 -20.35 -7.47 -1.32
CA MET A 1 -19.06 -7.29 -2.01
C MET A 1 -18.06 -8.27 -1.41
N LYS A 2 -17.41 -9.13 -2.20
CA LYS A 2 -16.32 -9.99 -1.67
C LYS A 2 -15.19 -9.07 -1.22
N LYS A 3 -14.80 -9.16 0.05
CA LYS A 3 -13.72 -8.33 0.62
C LYS A 3 -12.40 -8.88 0.09
N THR A 4 -11.90 -8.31 -1.00
CA THR A 4 -10.66 -8.75 -1.63
C THR A 4 -9.48 -8.40 -0.73
N ILE A 5 -8.67 -9.39 -0.38
CA ILE A 5 -7.45 -9.16 0.40
C ILE A 5 -6.39 -8.61 -0.57
N PRO A 6 -5.83 -7.40 -0.34
CA PRO A 6 -4.85 -6.85 -1.26
C PRO A 6 -3.55 -7.66 -1.23
N ALA A 7 -2.90 -7.83 -2.37
CA ALA A 7 -1.68 -8.63 -2.49
C ALA A 7 -0.46 -8.04 -1.74
N ALA A 8 -0.45 -6.73 -1.53
CA ALA A 8 0.63 -6.01 -0.84
C ALA A 8 0.05 -4.95 0.10
N LEU A 9 0.82 -4.63 1.14
CA LEU A 9 0.51 -3.60 2.14
C LEU A 9 1.70 -2.65 2.25
N LEU A 10 1.46 -1.43 2.73
CA LEU A 10 2.55 -0.56 3.14
C LEU A 10 3.30 -1.15 4.34
N THR A 11 4.61 -0.94 4.38
CA THR A 11 5.44 -1.22 5.57
C THR A 11 5.07 -0.25 6.69
N GLU A 12 5.37 -0.60 7.94
CA GLU A 12 5.12 0.31 9.07
C GLU A 12 6.15 1.44 9.08
N GLU A 13 7.38 1.15 8.64
CA GLU A 13 8.48 2.12 8.51
C GLU A 13 8.13 3.23 7.51
N PHE A 14 7.49 2.90 6.38
CA PHE A 14 7.02 3.89 5.42
C PHE A 14 5.90 4.75 6.00
N LYS A 15 4.93 4.14 6.71
CA LYS A 15 3.83 4.89 7.35
C LYS A 15 4.39 5.87 8.39
N GLN A 16 5.32 5.42 9.22
CA GLN A 16 5.98 6.28 10.20
C GLN A 16 6.72 7.42 9.51
N ARG A 17 7.50 7.14 8.45
CA ARG A 17 8.21 8.20 7.71
C ARG A 17 7.26 9.24 7.12
N VAL A 18 6.10 8.80 6.62
CA VAL A 18 5.05 9.72 6.16
C VAL A 18 4.51 10.56 7.31
N GLU A 19 4.26 9.97 8.49
CA GLU A 19 3.80 10.69 9.67
C GLU A 19 4.84 11.72 10.17
N ASP A 20 6.12 11.36 10.16
CA ASP A 20 7.23 12.21 10.58
C ASP A 20 7.39 13.46 9.70
N THR A 21 6.88 13.44 8.46
CA THR A 21 6.87 14.63 7.60
C THR A 21 5.94 15.74 8.12
N GLY A 22 4.97 15.41 8.99
CA GLY A 22 3.90 16.32 9.42
C GLY A 22 2.93 16.72 8.30
N MET A 23 3.06 16.13 7.10
CA MET A 23 2.18 16.41 5.97
C MET A 23 0.81 15.78 6.16
N THR A 24 -0.22 16.45 5.65
CA THR A 24 -1.55 15.84 5.57
C THR A 24 -1.57 14.72 4.53
N ASP A 25 -2.45 13.72 4.71
CA ASP A 25 -2.66 12.66 3.72
C ASP A 25 -2.91 13.20 2.29
N ALA A 26 -3.54 14.38 2.17
CA ALA A 26 -3.78 15.02 0.88
C ALA A 26 -2.48 15.54 0.24
N ALA A 27 -1.60 16.14 1.04
CA ALA A 27 -0.31 16.63 0.58
C ALA A 27 0.63 15.47 0.22
N VAL A 28 0.62 14.39 1.00
CA VAL A 28 1.39 13.17 0.71
C VAL A 28 0.91 12.54 -0.60
N ALA A 29 -0.41 12.39 -0.76
CA ALA A 29 -0.99 11.87 -2.00
C ALA A 29 -0.59 12.71 -3.23
N ALA A 30 -0.62 14.04 -3.10
CA ALA A 30 -0.20 14.96 -4.15
C ALA A 30 1.29 14.81 -4.49
N ALA A 31 2.17 14.70 -3.48
CA ALA A 31 3.60 14.47 -3.69
C ALA A 31 3.89 13.15 -4.41
N ILE A 32 3.14 12.09 -4.09
CA ILE A 32 3.22 10.78 -4.76
C ILE A 32 2.58 10.81 -6.16
N GLY A 33 1.72 11.79 -6.48
CA GLY A 33 1.02 11.87 -7.75
C GLY A 33 -0.21 10.95 -7.86
N VAL A 34 -0.90 10.73 -6.73
CA VAL A 34 -2.15 9.95 -6.63
C VAL A 34 -3.26 10.75 -5.96
N THR A 35 -4.50 10.26 -6.03
CA THR A 35 -5.61 10.90 -5.33
C THR A 35 -5.53 10.64 -3.82
N LYS A 36 -6.03 11.57 -3.00
CA LYS A 36 -6.16 11.39 -1.54
C LYS A 36 -6.94 10.12 -1.19
N GLN A 37 -8.02 9.84 -1.92
CA GLN A 37 -8.87 8.68 -1.66
C GLN A 37 -8.10 7.38 -1.90
N TYR A 38 -7.34 7.29 -3.00
CA TYR A 38 -6.51 6.12 -3.28
C TYR A 38 -5.38 5.97 -2.26
N PHE A 39 -4.68 7.06 -1.93
CA PHE A 39 -3.68 7.05 -0.86
C PHE A 39 -4.27 6.52 0.46
N SER A 40 -5.44 7.00 0.86
CA SER A 40 -6.13 6.54 2.07
C SER A 40 -6.54 5.06 1.98
N ALA A 41 -7.00 4.59 0.82
CA ALA A 41 -7.33 3.18 0.62
C ALA A 41 -6.10 2.28 0.78
N VAL A 42 -4.95 2.67 0.21
CA VAL A 42 -3.67 1.97 0.33
C VAL A 42 -3.13 2.02 1.77
N LYS A 43 -3.11 3.20 2.41
CA LYS A 43 -2.66 3.40 3.80
C LYS A 43 -3.42 2.52 4.78
N ASN A 44 -4.72 2.36 4.56
CA ASN A 44 -5.61 1.54 5.40
C ASN A 44 -5.69 0.07 4.96
N GLY A 45 -4.86 -0.38 4.01
CA GLY A 45 -4.84 -1.77 3.55
C GLY A 45 -6.14 -2.23 2.88
N LYS A 46 -6.92 -1.31 2.32
CA LYS A 46 -8.12 -1.61 1.52
C LYS A 46 -7.77 -1.91 0.06
N GLU A 47 -6.68 -1.32 -0.43
CA GLU A 47 -6.15 -1.53 -1.78
C GLU A 47 -4.63 -1.76 -1.74
N ALA A 48 -4.10 -2.46 -2.75
CA ALA A 48 -2.67 -2.63 -2.89
C ALA A 48 -2.02 -1.38 -3.51
N PRO A 49 -0.79 -1.00 -3.09
CA PRO A 49 -0.04 0.05 -3.75
C PRO A 49 0.29 -0.37 -5.19
N SER A 50 -0.04 0.48 -6.17
CA SER A 50 0.35 0.30 -7.56
C SER A 50 1.81 0.67 -7.80
N ILE A 51 2.40 0.24 -8.92
CA ILE A 51 3.74 0.67 -9.33
C ILE A 51 3.86 2.19 -9.40
N LYS A 52 2.80 2.89 -9.86
CA LYS A 52 2.76 4.36 -9.88
C LYS A 52 2.88 4.95 -8.47
N PHE A 53 2.18 4.38 -7.49
CA PHE A 53 2.30 4.79 -6.09
C PHE A 53 3.73 4.63 -5.59
N LEU A 54 4.34 3.45 -5.82
CA LEU A 54 5.69 3.15 -5.34
C LEU A 54 6.73 4.08 -5.98
N ALA A 55 6.67 4.26 -7.31
CA ALA A 55 7.56 5.17 -8.02
C ALA A 55 7.40 6.62 -7.54
N GLY A 56 6.15 7.09 -7.38
CA GLY A 56 5.87 8.43 -6.87
C GLY A 56 6.39 8.66 -5.45
N ALA A 57 6.28 7.66 -4.57
CA ALA A 57 6.81 7.74 -3.21
C ALA A 57 8.34 7.80 -3.19
N VAL A 58 9.03 7.08 -4.08
CA VAL A 58 10.49 7.21 -4.24
C VAL A 58 10.87 8.59 -4.78
N ILE A 59 10.18 9.07 -5.82
CA ILE A 59 10.43 10.40 -6.41
C ILE A 59 10.20 11.52 -5.38
N ALA A 60 9.18 11.37 -4.53
CA ALA A 60 8.87 12.32 -3.46
C ALA A 60 9.85 12.26 -2.27
N GLY A 61 10.83 11.33 -2.29
CA GLY A 61 11.77 11.13 -1.19
C GLY A 61 11.16 10.49 0.06
N LEU A 62 9.95 9.94 -0.04
CA LEU A 62 9.25 9.25 1.05
C LEU A 62 9.68 7.77 1.16
N GLY A 63 10.41 7.26 0.19
CA GLY A 63 11.00 5.91 0.19
C GLY A 63 12.33 5.91 -0.56
N GLN A 64 13.25 5.04 -0.19
CA GLN A 64 14.51 4.85 -0.90
C GLN A 64 14.35 3.86 -2.07
N ASN A 65 13.48 2.87 -1.92
CA ASN A 65 13.18 1.83 -2.89
C ASN A 65 11.80 1.20 -2.62
N PHE A 66 11.34 0.31 -3.49
CA PHE A 66 10.00 -0.27 -3.37
C PHE A 66 9.84 -1.20 -2.16
N GLY A 67 10.91 -1.89 -1.75
CA GLY A 67 10.89 -2.82 -0.63
C GLY A 67 10.78 -2.12 0.73
N ASP A 68 11.21 -0.87 0.84
CA ASP A 68 10.98 -0.08 2.05
C ASP A 68 9.57 0.53 2.12
N ILE A 69 8.86 0.61 0.99
CA ILE A 69 7.52 1.18 0.91
C ILE A 69 6.45 0.11 1.13
N ALA A 70 6.61 -1.05 0.49
CA ALA A 70 5.59 -2.09 0.46
C ALA A 70 6.14 -3.49 0.68
N ARG A 71 5.33 -4.32 1.35
CA ARG A 71 5.60 -5.73 1.62
C ARG A 71 4.45 -6.62 1.12
N PRO A 72 4.70 -7.90 0.84
CA PRO A 72 3.65 -8.87 0.57
C PRO A 72 2.64 -8.93 1.72
N ASN A 73 1.36 -9.08 1.38
CA ASN A 73 0.33 -9.35 2.38
C ASN A 73 0.31 -10.86 2.70
N PRO A 74 0.68 -11.28 3.93
CA PRO A 74 0.77 -12.71 4.28
C PRO A 74 -0.59 -13.42 4.19
N TYR A 75 -1.70 -12.67 4.33
CA TYR A 75 -3.04 -13.22 4.26
C TYR A 75 -3.55 -13.40 2.82
N ALA A 76 -2.96 -12.72 1.84
CA ALA A 76 -3.35 -12.87 0.43
C ALA A 76 -3.02 -14.27 -0.10
N PHE A 77 -1.90 -14.85 0.34
CA PHE A 77 -1.49 -16.21 -0.03
C PHE A 77 -2.34 -17.27 0.67
N SER A 78 -2.67 -17.03 1.95
CA SER A 78 -3.49 -17.94 2.76
C SER A 78 -4.91 -18.08 2.19
N GLN A 79 -5.49 -16.98 1.69
CA GLN A 79 -6.82 -17.01 1.06
C GLN A 79 -6.80 -17.74 -0.29
N ALA A 80 -5.76 -17.53 -1.11
CA ALA A 80 -5.62 -18.25 -2.37
C ALA A 80 -5.53 -19.78 -2.15
N LEU A 81 -4.82 -20.22 -1.11
CA LEU A 81 -4.76 -21.62 -0.71
C LEU A 81 -6.11 -22.13 -0.20
N ALA A 82 -6.83 -21.35 0.62
CA ALA A 82 -8.15 -21.73 1.12
C ALA A 82 -9.18 -21.86 -0.03
N ASP A 83 -9.17 -20.93 -0.98
CA ASP A 83 -10.05 -20.93 -2.15
C ASP A 83 -9.76 -22.14 -3.07
N SER A 84 -8.49 -22.55 -3.19
CA SER A 84 -8.08 -23.73 -3.99
C SER A 84 -8.51 -25.08 -3.41
N LYS A 85 -8.67 -25.16 -2.07
CA LYS A 85 -9.04 -26.41 -1.37
C LYS A 85 -10.55 -26.63 -1.24
N GLY A 86 -11.38 -25.59 -1.46
CA GLY A 86 -12.84 -25.69 -1.43
C GLY A 86 -13.48 -26.04 -2.78
N ALA A 87 -12.69 -26.26 -3.82
CA ALA A 87 -13.15 -26.56 -5.17
C ALA A 87 -13.03 -28.05 -5.57
N ALA A 88 -12.76 -28.94 -4.60
CA ALA A 88 -12.64 -30.39 -4.77
C ALA A 88 -13.74 -31.12 -4.00
#